data_AF-A0A1H7AFS4-F1
#
_entry.id   AF-A0A1H7AFS4-F1
#
_cell.length_a   1.000
_cell.length_b   1.000
_cell.length_c   1.000
_cell.angle_alpha   90.00
_cell.angle_beta   90.00
_cell.angle_gamma   90.00
#
_symmetry.space_group_name_H-M   'P 1'
#
loop_
_entity.id
_entity.type
_entity.pdbx_description
1 polymer ?
#
loop_
_entity_poly.entity_id
_entity_poly.type
_entity_poly.pdbx_seq_one_letter_code
_entity_poly.pdbx_strand_id
1 'polypeptide(L)'
;MEAYGEGVARAPGGRKSRRHQPVRGVKQMSIARHRIIAALRERGQQTRADWVERELPERVDPAKHVGLLATLRLDPADLADTPSR
;
A
#
# COMPACT_ATOMS: atom_id res chain seq x y z
N MET A 1 42.30 -42.83 27.53
CA MET A 1 41.01 -43.55 27.42
C MET A 1 40.00 -42.62 28.08
N GLU A 2 38.97 -42.10 27.43
CA GLU A 2 38.10 -42.71 26.43
C GLU A 2 37.75 -41.73 25.30
N ALA A 3 37.77 -42.25 24.08
CA ALA A 3 37.17 -41.63 22.90
C ALA A 3 35.93 -42.46 22.55
N TYR A 4 34.77 -41.81 22.50
CA TYR A 4 33.52 -42.25 21.87
C TYR A 4 32.90 -40.94 21.34
N GLY A 5 32.72 -40.67 20.04
CA GLY A 5 32.02 -41.47 19.03
C GLY A 5 30.53 -41.48 19.36
N GLU A 6 29.55 -41.07 18.56
CA GLU A 6 29.41 -40.61 17.19
C GLU A 6 27.92 -40.20 17.04
N GLY A 7 27.57 -39.41 16.03
CA GLY A 7 26.20 -39.36 15.50
C GLY A 7 25.40 -38.10 15.89
N VAL A 8 24.60 -37.49 15.05
CA VAL A 8 24.08 -37.86 13.73
C VAL A 8 23.62 -36.59 13.01
N ALA A 9 23.64 -36.71 11.69
CA ALA A 9 23.21 -35.73 10.71
C ALA A 9 21.75 -35.23 10.84
N ARG A 10 21.50 -34.15 10.08
CA ARG A 10 20.24 -33.68 9.46
C ARG A 10 19.57 -32.50 10.15
N ALA A 11 19.61 -31.36 9.45
CA ALA A 11 18.40 -30.82 8.83
C ALA A 11 18.73 -29.86 7.67
N PRO A 12 18.22 -30.09 6.45
CA PRO A 12 18.17 -29.08 5.40
C PRO A 12 16.92 -28.22 5.61
N GLY A 13 17.09 -27.01 6.17
CA GLY A 13 16.01 -26.08 6.49
C GLY A 13 15.85 -24.96 5.47
N GLY A 14 15.21 -25.25 4.34
CA GLY A 14 14.29 -24.34 3.65
C GLY A 14 14.74 -22.92 3.32
N ARG A 15 15.35 -22.74 2.14
CA ARG A 15 15.00 -21.56 1.32
C ARG A 15 13.50 -21.64 1.03
N LYS A 16 12.69 -20.73 1.57
CA LYS A 16 11.40 -20.26 1.02
C LYS A 16 10.64 -19.50 2.10
N SER A 17 10.75 -18.18 2.06
CA SER A 17 9.60 -17.29 2.16
C SER A 17 10.10 -15.88 1.94
N ARG A 18 10.17 -15.54 0.65
CA ARG A 18 9.84 -14.22 0.16
C ARG A 18 8.68 -13.75 1.02
N ARG A 19 8.94 -12.90 2.01
CA ARG A 19 7.91 -12.28 2.83
C ARG A 19 7.12 -11.43 1.85
N HIS A 20 6.14 -12.03 1.19
CA HIS A 20 4.89 -11.36 0.91
C HIS A 20 4.48 -10.81 2.26
N GLN A 21 4.85 -9.54 2.48
CA GLN A 21 4.31 -8.78 3.59
C GLN A 21 2.80 -8.96 3.50
N PRO A 22 2.12 -9.25 4.61
CA PRO A 22 0.69 -9.10 4.67
C PRO A 22 0.41 -7.61 4.47
N VAL A 23 0.19 -7.21 3.22
CA VAL A 23 -0.60 -6.01 2.94
C VAL A 23 -1.96 -6.28 3.57
N ARG A 24 -2.59 -5.24 4.13
CA ARG A 24 -3.88 -5.24 4.86
C ARG A 24 -3.76 -5.22 6.37
N GLY A 25 -2.96 -4.29 6.88
CA GLY A 25 -3.58 -3.32 7.79
C GLY A 25 -4.22 -2.24 6.92
N VAL A 26 -5.48 -2.42 6.49
CA VAL A 26 -6.28 -1.28 6.00
C VAL A 26 -6.60 -0.42 7.21
N LYS A 27 -5.56 0.26 7.71
CA LYS A 27 -5.71 1.41 8.61
C LYS A 27 -6.71 2.29 7.90
N GLN A 28 -7.73 2.76 8.61
CA GLN A 28 -8.80 3.56 8.02
C GLN A 28 -8.17 4.86 7.49
N MET A 29 -7.73 4.83 6.24
CA MET A 29 -6.93 5.85 5.60
C MET A 29 -7.89 6.70 4.79
N SER A 30 -8.55 7.64 5.45
CA SER A 30 -9.26 8.68 4.73
C SER A 30 -8.23 9.59 4.06
N ILE A 31 -8.20 9.60 2.74
CA ILE A 31 -7.34 10.46 1.94
C ILE A 31 -8.02 11.82 1.84
N ALA A 32 -7.29 12.89 2.10
CA ALA A 32 -7.83 14.22 1.90
C ALA A 32 -7.94 14.53 0.40
N ARG A 33 -9.08 15.06 -0.04
CA ARG A 33 -9.33 15.38 -1.46
C ARG A 33 -8.23 16.24 -2.09
N HIS A 34 -7.75 17.25 -1.36
CA HIS A 34 -6.70 18.15 -1.86
C HIS A 34 -5.41 17.40 -2.24
N ARG A 35 -5.06 16.29 -1.56
CA ARG A 35 -3.92 15.44 -1.94
C ARG A 35 -4.14 14.75 -3.29
N ILE A 36 -5.37 14.29 -3.53
CA ILE A 36 -5.78 13.70 -4.80
C ILE A 36 -5.67 14.73 -5.93
N ILE A 37 -6.17 15.94 -5.69
CA ILE A 37 -6.10 17.07 -6.64
C ILE A 37 -4.64 17.43 -6.94
N ALA A 38 -3.80 17.55 -5.92
CA ALA A 38 -2.38 17.86 -6.07
C ALA A 38 -1.68 16.81 -6.93
N ALA A 39 -1.84 15.53 -6.62
CA ALA A 39 -1.26 14.43 -7.39
C ALA A 39 -1.76 14.42 -8.84
N LEU A 40 -3.03 14.77 -9.09
CA LEU A 40 -3.56 14.89 -10.46
C LEU A 40 -2.93 16.08 -11.20
N ARG A 41 -2.76 17.23 -10.54
CA ARG A 41 -2.11 18.41 -11.13
C ARG A 41 -0.63 18.14 -11.45
N GLU A 42 0.10 17.48 -10.55
CA GLU A 42 1.50 17.08 -10.76
C GLU A 42 1.65 16.14 -11.96
N ARG A 43 0.67 15.26 -12.20
CA ARG A 43 0.61 14.38 -13.37
C ARG A 43 0.15 15.09 -14.65
N GLY A 44 -0.13 16.40 -14.61
CA GLY A 44 -0.66 17.18 -15.74
C GLY A 44 -2.15 16.96 -16.02
N GLN A 45 -2.87 16.26 -15.14
CA GLN A 45 -4.29 15.92 -15.30
C GLN A 45 -5.20 16.99 -14.70
N GLN A 46 -5.06 18.25 -15.13
CA GLN A 46 -5.82 19.39 -14.56
C GLN A 46 -7.34 19.22 -14.68
N THR A 47 -7.85 18.74 -15.81
CA THR A 47 -9.28 18.47 -16.01
C THR A 47 -9.82 17.44 -15.02
N ARG A 48 -9.02 16.41 -14.68
CA ARG A 48 -9.41 15.43 -13.65
C ARG A 48 -9.32 16.03 -12.25
N ALA A 49 -8.34 16.89 -11.99
CA ALA A 49 -8.19 17.56 -10.71
C ALA A 49 -9.41 18.44 -10.39
N ASP A 50 -9.91 19.19 -11.39
CA ASP A 50 -11.11 20.02 -11.27
C ASP A 50 -12.38 19.18 -11.05
N TRP A 51 -12.54 18.10 -11.82
CA TRP A 51 -13.64 17.15 -11.63
C TRP A 51 -13.63 16.52 -10.23
N VAL A 52 -12.46 16.06 -9.76
CA VAL A 52 -12.27 15.52 -8.40
C VAL A 52 -12.63 16.55 -7.33
N GLU A 53 -12.28 17.82 -7.53
CA GLU A 53 -12.63 18.88 -6.58
C GLU A 53 -14.14 19.05 -6.41
N ARG A 54 -14.92 18.81 -7.46
CA ARG A 54 -16.38 18.98 -7.46
C ARG A 54 -17.11 17.71 -7.03
N GLU A 55 -16.58 16.54 -7.38
CA GLU A 55 -17.22 15.24 -7.15
C GLU A 55 -16.83 14.60 -5.82
N LEU A 56 -15.59 14.77 -5.38
CA LEU A 56 -15.12 14.12 -4.16
C LEU A 56 -15.38 15.01 -2.93
N PRO A 57 -15.85 14.41 -1.82
CA PRO A 57 -15.95 15.08 -0.54
C PRO A 57 -14.55 15.35 0.04
N GLU A 58 -14.44 16.19 1.06
CA GLU A 58 -13.17 16.56 1.69
C GLU A 58 -12.33 15.36 2.14
N ARG A 59 -13.00 14.30 2.64
CA ARG A 59 -12.38 13.03 3.02
C ARG A 59 -12.86 11.92 2.11
N VAL A 60 -11.94 11.35 1.36
CA VAL A 60 -12.17 10.24 0.43
C VAL A 60 -11.75 8.96 1.11
N ASP A 61 -12.69 8.03 1.23
CA ASP A 61 -12.38 6.68 1.69
C ASP A 61 -11.95 5.82 0.49
N PRO A 62 -10.67 5.45 0.37
CA PRO A 62 -10.18 4.69 -0.76
C PRO A 62 -10.76 3.28 -0.80
N ALA A 63 -11.18 2.71 0.33
CA ALA A 63 -11.81 1.39 0.36
C ALA A 63 -13.23 1.44 -0.22
N LYS A 64 -13.97 2.54 0.00
CA LYS A 64 -15.29 2.76 -0.60
C LYS A 64 -15.21 3.26 -2.05
N HIS A 65 -14.15 3.97 -2.41
CA HIS A 65 -13.99 4.62 -3.71
C HIS A 65 -12.88 4.00 -4.59
N VAL A 66 -12.54 2.72 -4.38
CA VAL A 66 -11.54 1.99 -5.20
C VAL A 66 -11.80 2.14 -6.70
N GLY A 67 -13.04 1.96 -7.15
CA GLY A 67 -13.38 2.02 -8.58
C GLY A 67 -13.16 3.40 -9.21
N LEU A 68 -13.43 4.46 -8.45
CA LEU A 68 -13.22 5.84 -8.90
C LEU A 68 -11.72 6.16 -8.96
N LEU A 69 -10.97 5.79 -7.92
CA LEU A 69 -9.51 5.95 -7.89
C LEU A 69 -8.82 5.16 -9.02
N ALA A 70 -9.27 3.92 -9.28
CA ALA A 70 -8.77 3.10 -10.37
C ALA A 70 -9.03 3.75 -11.75
N THR A 71 -10.18 4.39 -11.94
CA THR A 71 -10.51 5.14 -13.17
C THR A 71 -9.58 6.34 -13.38
N LEU A 72 -9.24 7.01 -12.28
CA LEU A 72 -8.28 8.12 -12.27
C LEU A 72 -6.81 7.66 -12.40
N ARG A 73 -6.56 6.34 -12.41
CA ARG A 73 -5.23 5.72 -12.30
C ARG A 73 -4.45 6.25 -11.10
N LEU A 74 -5.15 6.47 -10.00
CA LEU A 74 -4.58 6.88 -8.74
C LEU A 74 -4.54 5.68 -7.81
N ASP A 75 -3.34 5.42 -7.26
CA ASP A 75 -3.19 4.37 -6.28
C ASP A 75 -3.47 4.95 -4.89
N PRO A 76 -4.37 4.34 -4.10
CA PRO A 76 -4.65 4.81 -2.76
C PRO A 76 -3.45 4.70 -1.83
N ALA A 77 -2.46 3.83 -2.10
CA ALA A 77 -1.23 3.75 -1.32
C ALA A 77 -0.24 4.87 -1.67
N ASP A 78 -0.29 5.41 -2.88
CA ASP A 78 0.50 6.59 -3.31
C ASP A 78 -0.04 7.87 -2.65
N LEU A 79 -1.35 7.90 -2.42
CA LEU A 79 -2.07 9.04 -1.84
C LEU A 79 -2.29 8.92 -0.33
N ALA A 80 -2.24 7.70 0.21
CA ALA A 80 -2.27 7.46 1.63
C ALA A 80 -1.06 8.12 2.24
N ASP A 81 -1.30 9.15 3.04
CA ASP A 81 -0.29 9.72 3.91
C ASP A 81 0.25 8.55 4.75
N THR A 82 1.46 8.09 4.44
CA THR A 82 2.13 7.07 5.23
C THR A 82 2.26 7.73 6.60
N PRO A 83 1.58 7.24 7.65
CA PRO A 83 1.86 7.74 8.98
C PRO A 83 3.23 7.16 9.32
N SER A 84 4.28 7.85 8.87
CA SER A 84 5.63 7.65 9.37
C SER A 84 5.58 8.00 10.85
N ARG A 85 5.46 6.96 11.67
CA ARG A 85 5.68 7.02 13.10
C ARG A 85 6.55 5.84 13.49
#